data_AF-A0ABD6V423-F1
#
_entry.id   AF-A0ABD6V423-F1
#
_cell.length_a   1.000
_cell.length_b   1.000
_cell.length_c   1.000
_cell.angle_alpha   90.00
_cell.angle_beta   90.00
_cell.angle_gamma   90.00
#
_symmetry.space_group_name_H-M   'P 1'
#
loop_
_entity.id
_entity.type
_entity.pdbx_description
1 polymer ?
#
loop_
_entity_poly.entity_id
_entity_poly.type
_entity_poly.pdbx_seq_one_letter_code
_entity_poly.pdbx_strand_id
1 'polypeptide(L)'
;MQNIALRNTHTAYFDATLFLRHSRMLRAIFTDAQAWFCLADLARLMGKALDQRATLKLDADQRREVWLQANGECQRQLMISESGTLALLVHHYVPENRALRQWLTHEVLTVLHDQQNVILDNPRMTQLQWPGTSLSVLHWRSETWIRLRDMPNVVTEAAPRPQPALWRRVLKRMECKRTVD
;
A
#
# COMPACT_ATOMS: atom_id res chain seq x y z
N MET A 1 9.99 -11.57 -23.29
CA MET A 1 9.47 -12.85 -22.73
C MET A 1 10.25 -13.12 -21.45
N GLN A 2 9.73 -12.72 -20.28
CA GLN A 2 10.44 -12.87 -19.00
C GLN A 2 10.01 -14.17 -18.33
N ASN A 3 11.01 -14.99 -18.03
CA ASN A 3 10.95 -16.29 -17.39
C ASN A 3 10.11 -16.26 -16.12
N ILE A 4 9.00 -16.99 -16.13
CA ILE A 4 8.33 -17.46 -14.93
C ILE A 4 9.25 -18.54 -14.35
N ALA A 5 10.10 -18.14 -13.40
CA ALA A 5 10.92 -19.08 -12.65
C ALA A 5 9.98 -20.10 -11.96
N LEU A 6 10.18 -21.36 -12.31
CA LEU A 6 9.50 -22.53 -11.77
C LEU A 6 9.54 -22.48 -10.24
N ARG A 7 8.38 -22.33 -9.60
CA ARG A 7 8.25 -22.47 -8.14
C ARG A 7 8.31 -23.95 -7.80
N ASN A 8 9.42 -24.33 -7.16
CA ASN A 8 9.73 -25.67 -6.68
C ASN A 8 8.56 -26.33 -5.92
N THR A 9 8.35 -27.61 -6.21
CA THR A 9 7.47 -28.55 -5.49
C THR A 9 8.14 -29.02 -4.19
N HIS A 10 8.00 -28.26 -3.13
CA HIS A 10 8.05 -28.72 -1.74
C HIS A 10 6.81 -28.16 -1.07
N THR A 11 6.14 -28.91 -0.18
CA THR A 11 4.95 -28.46 0.56
C THR A 11 5.10 -27.00 0.96
N ALA A 12 4.47 -26.09 0.20
CA ALA A 12 4.76 -24.67 0.30
C ALA A 12 4.14 -24.18 1.60
N TYR A 13 4.96 -24.01 2.62
CA TYR A 13 4.55 -23.32 3.83
C TYR A 13 4.54 -21.82 3.53
N PHE A 14 3.58 -21.12 4.13
CA PHE A 14 3.47 -19.68 4.00
C PHE A 14 3.90 -19.03 5.30
N ASP A 15 4.68 -17.96 5.20
CA ASP A 15 5.02 -17.14 6.35
C ASP A 15 3.85 -16.19 6.67
N ALA A 16 3.47 -16.14 7.94
CA ALA A 16 2.30 -15.40 8.40
C ALA A 16 2.66 -13.96 8.75
N THR A 17 1.94 -13.00 8.17
CA THR A 17 1.94 -11.63 8.70
C THR A 17 1.00 -11.55 9.90
N LEU A 18 1.51 -11.01 11.01
CA LEU A 18 0.80 -10.95 12.29
C LEU A 18 0.21 -9.56 12.52
N PHE A 19 -1.10 -9.51 12.75
CA PHE A 19 -1.81 -8.29 13.14
C PHE A 19 -2.37 -8.44 14.56
N LEU A 20 -2.36 -7.36 15.34
CA LEU A 20 -2.83 -7.37 16.71
C LEU A 20 -3.99 -6.39 16.89
N ARG A 21 -5.07 -6.87 17.52
CA ARG A 21 -6.23 -6.05 17.88
C ARG A 21 -6.79 -6.50 19.22
N HIS A 22 -6.89 -5.59 20.19
CA HIS A 22 -7.39 -5.87 21.54
C HIS A 22 -6.77 -7.13 22.17
N SER A 23 -5.44 -7.26 22.11
CA SER A 23 -4.69 -8.43 22.60
C SER A 23 -5.02 -9.76 21.94
N ARG A 24 -5.70 -9.75 20.78
CA ARG A 24 -5.94 -10.92 19.94
C ARG A 24 -5.13 -10.80 18.66
N MET A 25 -4.50 -11.90 18.27
CA MET A 25 -3.69 -11.98 17.07
C MET A 25 -4.53 -12.46 15.88
N LEU A 26 -4.27 -11.86 14.73
CA LEU A 26 -4.76 -12.27 13.42
C LEU A 26 -3.58 -12.60 12.52
N ARG A 27 -3.48 -13.86 12.12
CA ARG A 27 -2.56 -14.31 11.09
C ARG A 27 -3.18 -14.12 9.71
N ALA A 28 -2.44 -13.48 8.82
CA ALA A 28 -2.81 -13.30 7.43
C ALA A 28 -1.66 -13.66 6.50
N ILE A 29 -2.02 -14.06 5.28
CA ILE A 29 -1.08 -14.27 4.17
C ILE A 29 -1.61 -13.54 2.94
N PHE A 30 -0.70 -13.14 2.05
CA PHE A 30 -1.06 -12.53 0.78
C PHE A 30 -0.53 -13.40 -0.36
N THR A 31 -1.44 -14.03 -1.11
CA THR A 31 -1.11 -15.01 -2.15
C THR A 31 -2.10 -14.88 -3.30
N ASP A 32 -1.66 -15.09 -4.54
CA ASP A 32 -2.51 -15.03 -5.75
C ASP A 32 -3.25 -13.68 -5.90
N ALA A 33 -2.58 -12.58 -5.51
CA ALA A 33 -3.16 -11.22 -5.49
C ALA A 33 -4.36 -11.04 -4.53
N GLN A 34 -4.54 -11.96 -3.58
CA GLN A 34 -5.62 -11.92 -2.61
C GLN A 34 -5.11 -12.08 -1.18
N ALA A 35 -5.75 -11.40 -0.24
CA ALA A 35 -5.51 -11.58 1.19
C ALA A 35 -6.29 -12.78 1.73
N TRP A 36 -5.63 -13.56 2.58
CA TRP A 36 -6.21 -14.72 3.25
C TRP A 36 -5.98 -14.62 4.76
N PHE A 37 -6.99 -14.97 5.54
CA PHE A 37 -7.02 -14.80 6.99
C PHE A 37 -7.28 -16.13 7.70
N CYS A 38 -6.59 -16.36 8.82
CA CYS A 38 -6.85 -17.55 9.62
C CYS A 38 -8.25 -17.52 10.23
N LEU A 39 -9.07 -18.53 9.94
CA LEU A 39 -10.44 -18.64 10.46
C LEU A 39 -10.47 -18.68 11.99
N ALA A 40 -9.58 -19.43 12.62
CA ALA A 40 -9.56 -19.58 14.08
C ALA A 40 -9.27 -18.24 14.78
N ASP A 41 -8.41 -17.43 14.18
CA ASP A 41 -8.07 -16.10 14.67
C ASP A 41 -9.25 -15.13 14.48
N LEU A 42 -9.89 -15.20 13.31
CA LEU A 42 -11.07 -14.41 12.98
C LEU A 42 -12.26 -14.73 13.91
N ALA A 43 -12.52 -16.02 14.16
CA ALA A 43 -13.52 -16.51 15.10
C ALA A 43 -13.30 -15.90 16.51
N ARG A 44 -12.04 -15.93 16.98
CA ARG A 44 -11.65 -15.30 18.25
C ARG A 44 -11.88 -13.79 18.22
N LEU A 45 -11.57 -13.08 17.13
CA LEU A 45 -11.84 -11.64 17.02
C LEU A 45 -13.33 -11.30 16.98
N MET A 46 -14.14 -12.13 16.35
CA MET A 46 -15.61 -12.02 16.33
C MET A 46 -16.26 -12.41 17.65
N GLY A 47 -15.51 -13.02 18.58
CA GLY A 47 -16.05 -13.54 19.84
C GLY A 47 -17.04 -14.68 19.63
N LYS A 48 -16.95 -15.42 18.51
CA LYS A 48 -17.83 -16.53 18.16
C LYS A 48 -17.03 -17.74 17.75
N ALA A 49 -17.45 -18.93 18.19
CA ALA A 49 -16.98 -20.18 17.62
C ALA A 49 -17.56 -20.29 16.19
N LEU A 50 -16.70 -20.17 15.18
CA LEU A 50 -17.08 -20.44 13.80
C LEU A 50 -16.95 -21.94 13.57
N ASP A 51 -18.06 -22.67 13.70
CA ASP A 51 -18.09 -24.11 13.44
C ASP A 51 -17.85 -24.42 11.96
N GLN A 52 -17.50 -25.67 11.66
CA GLN A 52 -17.40 -26.18 10.28
C GLN A 52 -18.65 -25.85 9.44
N ARG A 53 -19.84 -25.83 10.04
CA ARG A 53 -21.08 -25.45 9.36
C ARG A 53 -21.10 -23.99 8.87
N ALA A 54 -20.50 -23.07 9.63
CA ALA A 54 -20.37 -21.67 9.21
C ALA A 54 -19.45 -21.56 7.98
N THR A 55 -18.40 -22.37 7.93
CA THR A 55 -17.49 -22.43 6.77
C THR A 55 -18.06 -23.15 5.55
N LEU A 56 -19.06 -24.02 5.73
CA LEU A 56 -19.76 -24.68 4.61
C LEU A 56 -20.65 -23.71 3.81
N LYS A 57 -21.05 -22.58 4.41
CA LYS A 57 -21.77 -21.51 3.71
C LYS A 57 -20.87 -20.69 2.80
N LEU A 58 -19.55 -20.81 2.97
CA LEU A 58 -18.58 -20.15 2.11
C LEU A 58 -18.35 -20.99 0.86
N ASP A 59 -18.14 -20.32 -0.25
CA ASP A 59 -17.82 -20.97 -1.52
C ASP A 59 -16.43 -21.63 -1.47
N ALA A 60 -16.17 -22.55 -2.38
CA ALA A 60 -14.91 -23.32 -2.40
C ALA A 60 -13.68 -22.45 -2.67
N ASP A 61 -13.84 -21.32 -3.37
CA ASP A 61 -12.80 -20.32 -3.62
C ASP A 61 -12.53 -19.44 -2.40
N GLN A 62 -13.49 -19.34 -1.47
CA GLN A 62 -13.37 -18.50 -0.27
C GLN A 62 -12.67 -19.17 0.89
N ARG A 63 -12.38 -20.48 0.80
CA ARG A 63 -11.70 -21.24 1.85
C ARG A 63 -10.54 -22.04 1.27
N ARG A 64 -9.44 -22.11 2.01
CA ARG A 64 -8.26 -22.88 1.61
C ARG A 64 -7.55 -23.41 2.85
N GLU A 65 -7.20 -24.70 2.85
CA GLU A 65 -6.29 -25.23 3.87
C GLU A 65 -4.84 -24.96 3.46
N VAL A 66 -4.06 -24.40 4.37
CA VAL A 66 -2.69 -23.99 4.11
C VAL A 66 -1.80 -24.39 5.29
N TRP A 67 -0.56 -24.79 5.00
CA TRP A 67 0.48 -24.94 6.00
C TRP A 67 1.06 -23.57 6.32
N LEU A 68 0.76 -23.07 7.52
CA LEU A 68 1.15 -21.75 7.95
C LEU A 68 2.31 -21.87 8.95
N GLN A 69 3.41 -21.20 8.66
CA GLN A 69 4.49 -21.04 9.62
C GLN A 69 4.21 -19.79 10.46
N ALA A 70 4.09 -19.97 11.77
CA ALA A 70 3.96 -18.87 12.72
C ALA A 70 4.77 -19.20 13.98
N ASN A 71 5.57 -18.25 14.46
CA ASN A 71 6.38 -18.39 15.68
C ASN A 71 7.31 -19.63 15.69
N GLY A 72 7.80 -20.04 14.53
CA GLY A 72 8.70 -21.20 14.39
C GLY A 72 7.99 -22.56 14.26
N GLU A 73 6.65 -22.62 14.41
CA GLU A 73 5.87 -23.83 14.20
C GLU A 73 5.12 -23.79 12.87
N CYS A 74 5.11 -24.91 12.15
CA CYS A 74 4.31 -25.10 10.94
C CYS A 74 3.04 -25.87 11.27
N GLN A 75 1.88 -25.23 11.14
CA GLN A 75 0.60 -25.83 11.48
C GLN A 75 -0.37 -25.72 10.29
N ARG A 76 -1.17 -26.76 10.08
CA ARG A 76 -2.25 -26.74 9.10
C ARG A 76 -3.38 -25.85 9.62
N GLN A 77 -3.71 -24.81 8.87
CA GLN A 77 -4.74 -23.82 9.24
C GLN A 77 -5.75 -23.66 8.10
N LEU A 78 -7.02 -23.49 8.47
CA LEU A 78 -8.07 -23.12 7.53
C LEU A 78 -8.06 -21.61 7.35
N MET A 79 -7.76 -21.18 6.13
CA MET A 79 -7.71 -19.79 5.73
C MET A 79 -8.98 -19.41 4.96
N ILE A 80 -9.43 -18.18 5.15
CA ILE A 80 -10.57 -17.59 4.45
C ILE A 80 -10.08 -16.43 3.61
N SER A 81 -10.58 -16.31 2.40
CA SER A 81 -10.30 -15.17 1.54
C SER A 81 -10.84 -13.86 2.12
N GLU A 82 -10.39 -12.74 1.57
CA GLU A 82 -10.97 -11.42 1.83
C GLU A 82 -12.49 -11.39 1.61
N SER A 83 -12.97 -11.94 0.49
CA SER A 83 -14.40 -11.95 0.15
C SER A 83 -15.22 -12.75 1.15
N GLY A 84 -14.74 -13.95 1.54
CA GLY A 84 -15.41 -14.78 2.55
C GLY A 84 -15.40 -14.13 3.93
N THR A 85 -14.30 -13.45 4.28
CA THR A 85 -14.19 -12.72 5.55
C THR A 85 -15.22 -11.60 5.64
N LEU A 86 -15.34 -10.79 4.59
CA LEU A 86 -16.33 -9.71 4.54
C LEU A 86 -17.76 -10.27 4.55
N ALA A 87 -18.03 -11.34 3.82
CA ALA A 87 -19.33 -12.03 3.83
C ALA A 87 -19.71 -12.48 5.26
N LEU A 88 -18.79 -13.12 5.99
CA LEU A 88 -19.03 -13.55 7.37
C LEU A 88 -19.36 -12.40 8.31
N LEU A 89 -18.67 -11.26 8.18
CA LEU A 89 -18.91 -10.08 9.01
C LEU A 89 -20.25 -9.41 8.70
N VAL A 90 -20.67 -9.43 7.43
CA VAL A 90 -21.98 -8.93 7.02
C VAL A 90 -23.10 -9.84 7.53
N HIS A 91 -22.94 -11.16 7.42
CA HIS A 91 -23.92 -12.12 7.93
C HIS A 91 -24.10 -12.04 9.45
N HIS A 92 -23.04 -11.68 10.20
CA HIS A 92 -23.10 -11.53 11.65
C HIS A 92 -23.06 -10.05 12.03
N TYR A 93 -24.14 -9.34 11.71
CA TYR A 93 -24.24 -7.91 11.93
C TYR A 93 -24.36 -7.56 13.42
N VAL A 94 -23.23 -7.20 14.05
CA VAL A 94 -23.11 -6.79 15.46
C VAL A 94 -22.12 -5.62 15.53
N PRO A 95 -22.28 -4.61 16.42
CA PRO A 95 -21.38 -3.45 16.50
C PRO A 95 -19.88 -3.79 16.55
N GLU A 96 -19.48 -4.83 17.28
CA GLU A 96 -18.10 -5.27 17.38
C GLU A 96 -17.54 -5.75 16.04
N ASN A 97 -18.37 -6.45 15.24
CA ASN A 97 -18.03 -6.91 13.90
C ASN A 97 -17.97 -5.76 12.89
N ARG A 98 -18.74 -4.69 13.09
CA ARG A 98 -18.63 -3.47 12.27
C ARG A 98 -17.27 -2.81 12.47
N ALA A 99 -16.81 -2.68 13.72
CA ALA A 99 -15.48 -2.17 14.03
C ALA A 99 -14.38 -3.12 13.52
N LEU A 100 -14.57 -4.43 13.62
CA LEU A 100 -13.65 -5.43 13.07
C LEU A 100 -13.54 -5.31 11.55
N ARG A 101 -14.66 -5.14 10.84
CA ARG A 101 -14.70 -4.93 9.40
C ARG A 101 -13.94 -3.65 9.00
N GLN A 102 -14.19 -2.54 9.70
CA GLN A 102 -13.47 -1.29 9.44
C GLN A 102 -11.96 -1.44 9.62
N TRP A 103 -11.55 -2.10 10.71
CA TRP A 103 -10.15 -2.38 11.00
C TRP A 103 -9.50 -3.26 9.92
N LEU A 104 -10.16 -4.36 9.52
CA LEU A 104 -9.67 -5.24 8.46
C LEU A 104 -9.49 -4.48 7.15
N THR A 105 -10.48 -3.69 6.75
CA THR A 105 -10.45 -2.99 5.45
C THR A 105 -9.44 -1.85 5.41
N HIS A 106 -9.37 -1.03 6.47
CA HIS A 106 -8.59 0.21 6.44
C HIS A 106 -7.17 0.06 6.98
N GLU A 107 -6.90 -0.94 7.83
CA GLU A 107 -5.58 -1.15 8.43
C GLU A 107 -4.93 -2.43 7.90
N VAL A 108 -5.62 -3.57 7.94
CA VAL A 108 -4.99 -4.86 7.61
C VAL A 108 -4.79 -5.01 6.11
N LEU A 109 -5.86 -4.84 5.32
CA LEU A 109 -5.79 -4.98 3.86
C LEU A 109 -4.89 -3.92 3.22
N THR A 110 -4.94 -2.69 3.71
CA THR A 110 -4.07 -1.60 3.21
C THR A 110 -2.60 -1.94 3.40
N VAL A 111 -2.20 -2.46 4.56
CA VAL A 111 -0.83 -2.91 4.81
C VAL A 111 -0.45 -4.07 3.91
N LEU A 112 -1.30 -5.09 3.77
CA LEU A 112 -1.02 -6.24 2.91
C LEU A 112 -0.86 -5.84 1.43
N HIS A 113 -1.73 -4.95 0.94
CA HIS A 113 -1.65 -4.46 -0.44
C HIS A 113 -0.46 -3.52 -0.68
N ASP A 114 -0.12 -2.64 0.28
CA ASP A 114 1.04 -1.76 0.12
C ASP A 114 2.36 -2.55 0.11
N GLN A 115 2.47 -3.56 0.98
CA GLN A 115 3.61 -4.50 0.94
C GLN A 115 3.75 -5.16 -0.44
N GLN A 116 2.64 -5.64 -1.02
CA GLN A 116 2.67 -6.22 -2.35
C GLN A 116 3.04 -5.19 -3.43
N ASN A 117 2.55 -3.96 -3.34
CA ASN A 117 2.90 -2.89 -4.28
C ASN A 117 4.40 -2.58 -4.28
N VAL A 118 5.04 -2.64 -3.11
CA VAL A 118 6.49 -2.48 -2.98
C VAL A 118 7.24 -3.68 -3.59
N ILE A 119 6.81 -4.90 -3.31
CA ILE A 119 7.46 -6.13 -3.83
C ILE A 119 7.37 -6.22 -5.36
N LEU A 120 6.21 -5.87 -5.92
CA LEU A 120 5.98 -5.94 -7.37
C LEU A 120 6.47 -4.69 -8.12
N ASP A 121 7.00 -3.69 -7.41
CA ASP A 121 7.38 -2.39 -7.97
C ASP A 121 6.25 -1.80 -8.84
N ASN A 122 5.04 -1.83 -8.29
CA ASN A 122 3.86 -1.33 -8.96
C ASN A 122 3.93 0.20 -9.10
N PRO A 123 3.32 0.77 -10.15
CA PRO A 123 3.26 2.22 -10.35
C PRO A 123 2.68 2.95 -9.12
N ARG A 124 3.48 3.76 -8.43
CA ARG A 124 3.05 4.56 -7.26
C ARG A 124 2.96 6.04 -7.60
N MET A 125 1.79 6.64 -7.38
CA MET A 125 1.60 8.07 -7.54
C MET A 125 1.93 8.79 -6.23
N THR A 126 2.69 9.87 -6.32
CA THR A 126 3.08 10.72 -5.17
C THR A 126 3.00 12.19 -5.56
N GLN A 127 2.97 13.08 -4.57
CA GLN A 127 3.07 14.52 -4.79
C GLN A 127 4.51 14.96 -4.53
N LEU A 128 5.16 15.54 -5.55
CA LEU A 128 6.45 16.19 -5.44
C LEU A 128 6.24 17.69 -5.20
N GLN A 129 6.79 18.20 -4.10
CA GLN A 129 6.81 19.64 -3.83
C GLN A 129 7.82 20.29 -4.78
N TRP A 130 7.31 20.96 -5.82
CA TRP A 130 8.11 21.74 -6.75
C TRP A 130 8.04 23.23 -6.37
N PRO A 131 9.06 24.04 -6.69
CA PRO A 131 8.93 25.49 -6.53
C PRO A 131 7.63 25.99 -7.16
N GLY A 132 6.83 26.76 -6.42
CA GLY A 132 5.58 27.35 -6.91
C GLY A 132 4.41 26.40 -7.19
N THR A 133 4.55 25.07 -7.17
CA THR A 133 3.45 24.11 -7.48
C THR A 133 3.71 22.71 -6.89
N SER A 134 2.65 21.94 -6.61
CA SER A 134 2.76 20.50 -6.30
C SER A 134 2.57 19.68 -7.59
N LEU A 135 3.55 18.83 -7.94
CA LEU A 135 3.51 17.98 -9.13
C LEU A 135 3.06 16.57 -8.77
N SER A 136 2.16 15.99 -9.58
CA SER A 136 1.82 14.57 -9.47
C SER A 136 2.85 13.74 -10.20
N VAL A 137 3.53 12.87 -9.48
CA VAL A 137 4.69 12.11 -9.97
C VAL A 137 4.45 10.62 -9.79
N LEU A 138 4.67 9.88 -10.88
CA LEU A 138 4.56 8.43 -10.91
C LEU A 138 5.95 7.80 -10.73
N HIS A 139 6.12 7.02 -9.68
CA HIS A 139 7.31 6.21 -9.44
C HIS A 139 7.08 4.80 -10.00
N TRP A 140 7.96 4.35 -10.88
CA TRP A 140 7.93 3.01 -11.44
C TRP A 140 9.34 2.60 -11.87
N ARG A 141 9.83 1.42 -11.45
CA ARG A 141 11.16 0.90 -11.84
C ARG A 141 12.33 1.79 -11.49
N SER A 142 12.27 2.40 -10.30
CA SER A 142 13.25 3.40 -9.83
C SER A 142 13.33 4.66 -10.72
N GLU A 143 12.38 4.86 -11.62
CA GLU A 143 12.25 6.06 -12.44
C GLU A 143 11.07 6.92 -12.00
N THR A 144 11.22 8.22 -12.24
CA THR A 144 10.27 9.26 -11.83
C THR A 144 9.63 9.86 -13.06
N TRP A 145 8.35 9.56 -13.27
CA TRP A 145 7.58 9.95 -14.44
C TRP A 145 6.68 11.13 -14.10
N ILE A 146 6.82 12.22 -14.85
CA ILE A 146 5.97 13.41 -14.75
C ILE A 146 5.01 13.40 -15.95
N ARG A 147 3.76 13.84 -15.76
CA ARG A 147 2.83 13.98 -16.88
C ARG A 147 3.38 15.04 -17.85
N LEU A 148 3.44 14.72 -19.14
CA LEU A 148 3.93 15.65 -20.17
C LEU A 148 3.23 17.01 -20.16
N ARG A 149 1.95 17.05 -19.75
CA ARG A 149 1.17 18.29 -19.62
C ARG A 149 1.66 19.24 -18.52
N ASP A 150 2.36 18.71 -17.51
CA ASP A 150 2.84 19.49 -16.36
C ASP A 150 4.24 20.08 -16.64
N MET A 151 4.96 19.59 -17.67
CA MET A 151 6.31 20.04 -18.08
C MET A 151 6.46 21.56 -18.28
N PRO A 152 5.52 22.28 -18.93
CA PRO A 152 5.66 23.73 -19.11
C PRO A 152 5.81 24.49 -17.79
N ASN A 153 5.12 24.06 -16.73
CA ASN A 153 5.20 24.67 -15.41
C ASN A 153 6.53 24.30 -14.70
N VAL A 154 7.02 23.08 -14.92
CA VAL A 154 8.31 22.62 -14.36
C VAL A 154 9.47 23.43 -14.92
N VAL A 155 9.53 23.60 -16.24
CA VAL A 155 10.62 24.32 -16.92
C VAL A 155 10.60 25.82 -16.57
N THR A 156 9.40 26.41 -16.43
CA THR A 156 9.26 27.84 -16.15
C THR A 156 9.77 28.21 -14.75
N GLU A 157 9.50 27.39 -13.73
CA GLU A 157 9.96 27.69 -12.36
C GLU A 157 11.41 27.22 -12.09
N ALA A 158 11.95 26.32 -12.92
CA ALA A 158 13.37 25.93 -12.88
C ALA A 158 14.32 27.05 -13.34
N ALA A 159 13.81 28.01 -14.13
CA ALA A 159 14.63 29.10 -14.63
C ALA A 159 15.13 29.96 -13.45
N PRO A 160 16.45 30.20 -13.32
CA PRO A 160 16.96 31.05 -12.25
C PRO A 160 16.30 32.42 -12.37
N ARG A 161 15.59 32.85 -11.32
CA ARG A 161 15.03 34.20 -11.25
C ARG A 161 16.18 35.17 -11.47
N PRO A 162 16.12 36.05 -12.49
CA PRO A 162 17.20 36.98 -12.74
C PRO A 162 17.36 37.85 -11.49
N GLN A 163 18.44 37.63 -10.74
CA GLN A 163 18.79 38.51 -9.64
C GLN A 163 18.99 39.91 -10.24
N PRO A 164 18.34 40.96 -9.70
CA PRO A 164 18.55 42.29 -10.19
C PRO A 164 20.03 42.63 -9.97
N ALA A 165 20.75 42.68 -11.09
CA ALA A 165 22.13 43.07 -11.18
C ALA A 165 22.39 44.38 -10.42
N LEU A 166 22.97 44.30 -9.22
CA LEU A 166 23.39 45.46 -8.43
C LEU A 166 24.30 46.39 -9.24
N TRP A 167 25.09 45.84 -10.17
CA TRP A 167 25.93 46.56 -11.10
C TRP A 167 25.17 47.46 -12.08
N ARG A 168 23.89 47.18 -12.42
CA ARG A 168 23.06 48.11 -13.21
C ARG A 168 22.70 49.38 -12.43
N ARG A 169 22.61 49.31 -11.09
CA ARG A 169 22.45 50.51 -10.24
C ARG A 169 23.76 51.28 -10.11
N VAL A 170 24.91 50.60 -10.09
CA VAL A 170 26.24 51.23 -10.04
C VAL A 170 26.57 51.95 -11.36
N LEU A 171 26.27 51.32 -12.51
CA LEU A 171 26.46 51.96 -13.83
C LEU A 171 25.60 53.21 -14.00
N LYS A 172 24.32 53.17 -13.61
CA LYS A 172 23.46 54.37 -13.59
C LYS A 172 24.00 55.50 -12.70
N ARG A 173 24.69 55.15 -11.59
CA ARG A 173 25.30 56.13 -10.68
C ARG A 173 26.60 56.72 -11.23
N MET A 174 27.28 56.01 -12.13
CA MET A 174 28.48 56.50 -12.81
C MET A 174 28.17 57.33 -14.06
N GLU A 175 27.07 57.04 -14.77
CA GLU A 175 26.60 57.86 -15.91
C GLU A 175 26.10 59.25 -15.48
N CYS A 176 25.42 59.37 -14.32
CA CYS A 176 25.01 60.68 -13.77
C CYS A 176 26.18 61.58 -13.32
N LYS A 177 27.42 61.08 -13.25
CA LYS A 177 28.61 61.86 -12.88
C LYS A 177 29.41 62.37 -14.09
N ARG A 178 29.04 62.00 -15.32
CA ARG A 178 29.75 62.44 -16.55
C ARG A 178 29.07 63.58 -17.31
N THR A 179 27.97 64.12 -16.79
CA THR A 179 27.19 65.21 -17.41
C THR A 179 27.20 66.49 -16.56
N VAL A 180 28.32 66.78 -15.88
CA VAL A 180 28.63 68.09 -15.29
C VAL A 180 30.13 68.26 -15.46
N ASP A 181 30.54 68.81 -16.60
CA ASP A 181 31.69 69.70 -16.81
C ASP A 181 31.75 70.08 -18.31
#